data_AF-A0A516GV91-F1
#
_entry.id   AF-A0A516GV91-F1
#
_cell.length_a   1.000
_cell.length_b   1.000
_cell.length_c   1.000
_cell.angle_alpha   90.00
_cell.angle_beta   90.00
_cell.angle_gamma   90.00
#
_symmetry.space_group_name_H-M   'P 1'
#
loop_
_entity.id
_entity.type
_entity.pdbx_description
1 polymer ?
#
loop_
_entity_poly.entity_id
_entity_poly.type
_entity_poly.pdbx_seq_one_letter_code
_entity_poly.pdbx_strand_id
1 'polypeptide(L)'
;MDLYIEKAFLDDFYLTVDLKQLNQAQNCVMNFFKEYGNINAFLDIKVNSLQELENLKSENYVFNYLINDKAYKYVSSVKDAFFIQDSTNQTVIFTQNSEPWFSDAEAKGALCFSIENYESKISKLIQSIESINFDFDELPSWKCLEELKAFPNNSMIICDNYLYEKGGRKIKNNLIPILESVMLPNSLYPFTLKIFTKEVLKKIYDKQKTIKQLKKHNSFIQSKLTYLGRKIVIQTSSTAFKDYDLHARELVSNFYMVTSGRGFNVFPRENTGVSNEIIIANSIFNKLGYNRIYKRLKLYNEYQLKLKKIESINFIYHPEK
;
A
#
# COMPACT_ATOMS: atom_id res chain seq x y z
N MET A 1 0.69 -9.91 -3.88
CA MET A 1 0.63 -8.97 -5.00
C MET A 1 -0.11 -9.63 -6.12
N ASP A 2 -1.07 -8.93 -6.70
CA ASP A 2 -1.71 -9.37 -7.93
C ASP A 2 -0.99 -8.71 -9.10
N LEU A 3 -0.64 -9.50 -10.10
CA LEU A 3 0.17 -9.07 -11.23
C LEU A 3 -0.58 -9.41 -12.50
N TYR A 4 -1.12 -8.38 -13.14
CA TYR A 4 -1.82 -8.48 -14.42
C TYR A 4 -0.87 -8.12 -15.54
N ILE A 5 -0.71 -8.99 -16.53
CA ILE A 5 0.21 -8.73 -17.62
C ILE A 5 -0.40 -9.19 -18.93
N GLU A 6 -0.35 -8.31 -19.93
CA GLU A 6 -0.65 -8.66 -21.32
C GLU A 6 0.53 -9.43 -21.95
N LYS A 7 0.23 -10.41 -22.78
CA LYS A 7 1.20 -11.21 -23.53
C LYS A 7 2.11 -10.30 -24.34
N ALA A 8 1.54 -9.30 -24.99
CA ALA A 8 2.29 -8.36 -25.81
C ALA A 8 3.35 -7.59 -25.00
N PHE A 9 3.06 -7.21 -23.76
CA PHE A 9 4.10 -6.65 -22.87
C PHE A 9 5.20 -7.67 -22.57
N LEU A 10 4.87 -8.92 -22.26
CA LEU A 10 5.88 -9.95 -21.96
C LEU A 10 6.78 -10.25 -23.15
N ASP A 11 6.21 -10.26 -24.36
CA ASP A 11 6.96 -10.48 -25.59
C ASP A 11 7.91 -9.31 -25.86
N ASP A 12 7.42 -8.07 -25.78
CA ASP A 12 8.26 -6.88 -26.00
C ASP A 12 9.33 -6.72 -24.90
N PHE A 13 8.99 -7.01 -23.64
CA PHE A 13 9.94 -7.01 -22.54
C PHE A 13 11.02 -8.08 -22.72
N TYR A 14 10.64 -9.29 -23.15
CA TYR A 14 11.59 -10.35 -23.47
C TYR A 14 12.58 -9.95 -24.58
N LEU A 15 12.11 -9.25 -25.62
CA LEU A 15 12.95 -8.79 -26.73
C LEU A 15 13.89 -7.64 -26.36
N THR A 16 13.54 -6.84 -25.36
CA THR A 16 14.29 -5.63 -24.98
C THR A 16 15.29 -5.86 -23.84
N VAL A 17 15.16 -6.97 -23.12
CA VAL A 17 15.95 -7.23 -21.92
C VAL A 17 17.21 -8.04 -22.22
N ASP A 18 18.37 -7.51 -21.79
CA ASP A 18 19.62 -8.26 -21.66
C ASP A 18 19.88 -8.59 -20.17
N LEU A 19 19.81 -9.88 -19.83
CA LEU A 19 20.05 -10.36 -18.46
C LEU A 19 21.44 -10.01 -17.91
N LYS A 20 22.42 -9.70 -18.76
CA LYS A 20 23.76 -9.29 -18.33
C LYS A 20 23.86 -7.79 -18.04
N GLN A 21 22.91 -6.98 -18.51
CA GLN A 21 22.97 -5.52 -18.48
C GLN A 21 21.62 -4.90 -18.12
N LEU A 22 20.95 -5.46 -17.11
CA LEU A 22 19.68 -4.93 -16.62
C LEU A 22 19.86 -3.56 -15.97
N ASN A 23 19.08 -2.57 -16.40
CA ASN A 23 18.96 -1.31 -15.67
C ASN A 23 18.13 -1.50 -14.37
N GLN A 24 18.03 -0.47 -13.52
CA GLN A 24 17.35 -0.58 -12.23
C GLN A 24 15.87 -0.98 -12.37
N ALA A 25 15.15 -0.40 -13.32
CA ALA A 25 13.74 -0.69 -13.52
C ALA A 25 13.50 -2.10 -14.09
N GLN A 26 14.31 -2.52 -15.07
CA GLN A 26 14.29 -3.89 -15.60
C GLN A 26 14.60 -4.91 -14.50
N ASN A 27 15.57 -4.64 -13.62
CA ASN A 27 15.83 -5.46 -12.45
C ASN A 27 14.60 -5.57 -11.53
N CYS A 28 13.88 -4.47 -11.29
CA CYS A 28 12.64 -4.50 -10.50
C CYS A 28 11.58 -5.40 -11.12
N VAL A 29 11.33 -5.27 -12.43
CA VAL A 29 10.35 -6.09 -13.16
C VAL A 29 10.76 -7.57 -13.14
N MET A 30 12.03 -7.88 -13.44
CA MET A 30 12.56 -9.24 -13.37
C MET A 30 12.44 -9.84 -11.97
N ASN A 31 12.65 -9.04 -10.92
CA ASN A 31 12.47 -9.48 -9.54
C ASN A 31 11.01 -9.81 -9.21
N PHE A 32 10.04 -9.07 -9.75
CA PHE A 32 8.63 -9.46 -9.64
C PHE A 32 8.42 -10.86 -10.22
N PHE A 33 8.94 -11.14 -11.40
CA PHE A 33 8.68 -12.41 -12.07
C PHE A 33 9.39 -13.57 -11.35
N LYS A 34 10.70 -13.40 -11.08
CA LYS A 34 11.58 -14.47 -10.62
C LYS A 34 11.63 -14.66 -9.10
N GLU A 35 11.69 -13.57 -8.35
CA GLU A 35 12.17 -13.64 -6.96
C GLU A 35 11.08 -13.57 -5.89
N TYR A 36 9.91 -13.03 -6.23
CA TYR A 36 8.88 -12.70 -5.25
C TYR A 36 7.93 -13.89 -5.09
N GLY A 37 7.80 -14.42 -3.87
CA GLY A 37 7.10 -15.68 -3.60
C GLY A 37 5.57 -15.62 -3.51
N ASN A 38 4.95 -14.45 -3.29
CA ASN A 38 3.48 -14.31 -3.10
C ASN A 38 2.84 -13.46 -4.20
N ILE A 39 2.93 -13.94 -5.44
CA ILE A 39 2.36 -13.30 -6.62
C ILE A 39 1.24 -14.17 -7.19
N ASN A 40 0.08 -13.55 -7.39
CA ASN A 40 -0.98 -14.11 -8.21
C ASN A 40 -0.86 -13.50 -9.60
N ALA A 41 -0.43 -14.28 -10.59
CA ALA A 41 -0.30 -13.82 -11.97
C ALA A 41 -1.62 -14.00 -12.73
N PHE A 42 -2.03 -12.96 -13.45
CA PHE A 42 -3.19 -12.94 -14.34
C PHE A 42 -2.71 -12.55 -15.74
N LEU A 43 -2.83 -13.48 -16.70
CA LEU A 43 -2.29 -13.32 -18.05
C LEU A 43 -3.37 -13.54 -19.09
N ASP A 44 -3.33 -12.80 -20.18
CA ASP A 44 -4.16 -13.03 -21.37
C ASP A 44 -3.62 -14.11 -22.32
N ILE A 45 -2.84 -15.04 -21.76
CA ILE A 45 -2.25 -16.17 -22.46
C ILE A 45 -3.10 -17.41 -22.17
N LYS A 46 -3.86 -17.88 -23.16
CA LYS A 46 -4.62 -19.12 -23.04
C LYS A 46 -3.72 -20.30 -23.35
N VAL A 47 -3.61 -21.26 -22.43
CA VAL A 47 -2.87 -22.51 -22.63
C VAL A 47 -3.83 -23.68 -22.47
N ASN A 48 -3.91 -24.54 -23.48
CA ASN A 48 -4.87 -25.65 -23.56
C ASN A 48 -4.22 -27.01 -23.31
N SER A 49 -2.88 -27.08 -23.24
CA SER A 49 -2.15 -28.33 -23.01
C SER A 49 -0.83 -28.11 -22.26
N LEU A 50 -0.32 -29.16 -21.61
CA LEU A 50 1.01 -29.14 -20.98
C LEU A 50 2.12 -28.91 -22.00
N GLN A 51 2.00 -29.47 -23.21
CA GLN A 51 3.00 -29.28 -24.27
C GLN A 51 3.10 -27.81 -24.71
N GLU A 52 1.95 -27.14 -24.87
CA GLU A 52 1.90 -25.72 -25.20
C GLU A 52 2.54 -24.86 -24.09
N LEU A 53 2.31 -25.22 -22.82
CA LEU A 53 2.94 -24.55 -21.69
C LEU A 53 4.48 -24.66 -21.73
N GLU A 54 4.99 -25.88 -21.94
CA GLU A 54 6.44 -26.12 -21.97
C GLU A 54 7.10 -25.46 -23.19
N ASN A 55 6.41 -25.40 -24.33
CA ASN A 55 6.88 -24.65 -25.49
C ASN A 55 7.02 -23.16 -25.16
N LEU A 56 6.00 -22.53 -24.57
CA LEU A 56 6.05 -21.12 -24.19
C LEU A 56 7.18 -20.82 -23.19
N LYS A 57 7.41 -21.70 -22.21
CA LYS A 57 8.54 -21.57 -21.27
C LYS A 57 9.90 -21.65 -21.98
N SER A 58 10.01 -22.51 -22.99
CA SER A 58 11.26 -22.67 -23.74
C SER A 58 11.55 -21.49 -24.67
N GLU A 59 10.51 -20.87 -25.24
CA GLU A 59 10.61 -19.78 -26.20
C GLU A 59 10.81 -18.41 -25.54
N ASN A 60 10.27 -18.22 -24.33
CA ASN A 60 10.32 -16.95 -23.61
C ASN A 60 10.78 -17.18 -22.15
N TYR A 61 12.05 -16.86 -21.87
CA TYR A 61 12.61 -17.04 -20.52
C TYR A 61 11.95 -16.13 -19.47
N VAL A 62 11.42 -14.97 -19.87
CA VAL A 62 10.70 -14.05 -18.96
C VAL A 62 9.39 -14.70 -18.52
N PHE A 63 8.64 -15.26 -19.48
CA PHE A 63 7.43 -16.03 -19.19
C PHE A 63 7.78 -17.21 -18.28
N ASN A 64 8.84 -17.96 -18.59
CA ASN A 64 9.29 -19.05 -17.73
C ASN A 64 9.55 -18.58 -16.30
N TYR A 65 10.32 -17.51 -16.09
CA TYR A 65 10.57 -17.00 -14.73
C TYR A 65 9.29 -16.62 -13.97
N LEU A 66 8.30 -16.06 -14.68
CA LEU A 66 7.03 -15.70 -14.07
C LEU A 66 6.24 -16.90 -13.56
N ILE A 67 6.29 -18.04 -14.27
CA ILE A 67 5.40 -19.19 -14.03
C ILE A 67 6.12 -20.49 -13.63
N ASN A 68 7.46 -20.53 -13.54
CA ASN A 68 8.25 -21.74 -13.32
C ASN A 68 7.75 -22.57 -12.13
N ASP A 69 7.48 -21.90 -11.02
CA ASP A 69 6.99 -22.49 -9.76
C ASP A 69 5.63 -21.93 -9.34
N LYS A 70 4.92 -21.27 -10.26
CA LYS A 70 3.69 -20.52 -9.97
C LYS A 70 2.64 -20.79 -11.04
N ALA A 71 1.44 -21.16 -10.62
CA ALA A 71 0.30 -21.15 -11.52
C ALA A 71 -0.09 -19.69 -11.83
N TYR A 72 -0.48 -19.43 -13.08
CA TYR A 72 -1.14 -18.19 -13.47
C TYR A 72 -2.62 -18.45 -13.79
N LYS A 73 -3.42 -17.38 -13.75
CA LYS A 73 -4.83 -17.41 -14.13
C LYS A 73 -4.99 -16.78 -15.50
N TYR A 74 -5.56 -17.52 -16.44
CA TYR A 74 -5.95 -16.95 -17.72
C TYR A 74 -7.07 -15.92 -17.55
N VAL A 75 -6.97 -14.79 -18.24
CA VAL A 75 -8.01 -13.77 -18.36
C VAL A 75 -8.21 -13.40 -19.82
N SER A 76 -9.44 -13.20 -20.28
CA SER A 76 -9.68 -12.78 -21.68
C SER A 76 -9.32 -11.31 -21.93
N SER A 77 -9.23 -10.52 -20.86
CA SER A 77 -8.96 -9.08 -20.87
C SER A 77 -8.38 -8.70 -19.51
N VAL A 78 -7.16 -8.14 -19.49
CA VAL A 78 -6.51 -7.64 -18.27
C VAL A 78 -7.38 -6.57 -17.61
N LYS A 79 -7.89 -5.64 -18.42
CA LYS A 79 -8.78 -4.56 -17.98
C LYS A 79 -10.01 -5.11 -17.25
N ASP A 80 -10.78 -5.96 -17.92
CA ASP A 80 -12.06 -6.42 -17.39
C ASP A 80 -11.84 -7.27 -16.14
N ALA A 81 -10.84 -8.14 -16.16
CA ALA A 81 -10.49 -8.97 -15.00
C ALA A 81 -10.12 -8.12 -13.78
N PHE A 82 -9.36 -7.05 -13.96
CA PHE A 82 -9.00 -6.13 -12.87
C PHE A 82 -10.24 -5.36 -12.35
N PHE A 83 -11.09 -4.86 -13.24
CA PHE A 83 -12.23 -4.04 -12.81
C PHE A 83 -13.35 -4.83 -12.13
N ILE A 84 -13.48 -6.14 -12.40
CA ILE A 84 -14.44 -7.03 -11.73
C ILE A 84 -14.08 -7.30 -10.26
N GLN A 85 -12.82 -7.12 -9.84
CA GLN A 85 -12.43 -7.37 -8.45
C GLN A 85 -12.92 -6.29 -7.48
N ASP A 86 -13.48 -6.70 -6.35
CA ASP A 86 -13.99 -5.78 -5.32
C ASP A 86 -12.90 -5.05 -4.54
N SER A 87 -11.73 -5.69 -4.35
CA SER A 87 -10.65 -5.14 -3.53
C SER A 87 -9.32 -5.16 -4.27
N THR A 88 -8.63 -4.02 -4.27
CA THR A 88 -7.31 -3.86 -4.86
C THR A 88 -6.27 -3.69 -3.76
N ASN A 89 -5.47 -4.71 -3.51
CA ASN A 89 -4.36 -4.68 -2.56
C ASN A 89 -3.06 -5.01 -3.29
N GLN A 90 -2.13 -4.05 -3.36
CA GLN A 90 -0.81 -4.25 -3.98
C GLN A 90 -0.94 -4.93 -5.37
N THR A 91 -1.58 -4.22 -6.31
CA THR A 91 -1.84 -4.71 -7.66
C THR A 91 -0.96 -3.96 -8.66
N VAL A 92 -0.28 -4.71 -9.53
CA VAL A 92 0.57 -4.16 -10.59
C VAL A 92 0.03 -4.64 -11.93
N ILE A 93 -0.04 -3.73 -12.89
CA ILE A 93 -0.59 -3.97 -14.23
C ILE A 93 0.46 -3.58 -15.25
N PHE A 94 0.76 -4.49 -16.17
CA PHE A 94 1.62 -4.26 -17.32
C PHE A 94 0.83 -4.52 -18.62
N THR A 95 0.77 -3.52 -19.48
CA THR A 95 0.14 -3.61 -20.81
C THR A 95 1.16 -3.26 -21.87
N GLN A 96 0.89 -3.56 -23.14
CA GLN A 96 1.77 -3.12 -24.22
C GLN A 96 1.83 -1.60 -24.29
N ASN A 97 0.67 -0.95 -24.44
CA ASN A 97 0.55 0.48 -24.62
C ASN A 97 0.02 1.17 -23.37
N SER A 98 0.24 2.48 -23.25
CA SER A 98 -0.40 3.27 -22.21
C SER A 98 -1.90 3.34 -22.48
N GLU A 99 -2.71 2.79 -21.57
CA GLU A 99 -4.14 2.63 -21.79
C GLU A 99 -4.97 3.79 -21.21
N PRO A 100 -6.08 4.21 -21.86
CA PRO A 100 -6.94 5.28 -21.34
C PRO A 100 -7.54 5.00 -19.95
N TRP A 101 -7.66 3.72 -19.56
CA TRP A 101 -8.22 3.31 -18.27
C TRP A 101 -7.18 3.21 -17.15
N PHE A 102 -5.91 3.53 -17.41
CA PHE A 102 -4.86 3.53 -16.38
C PHE A 102 -5.18 4.48 -15.24
N SER A 103 -5.64 5.70 -15.52
CA SER A 103 -6.01 6.67 -14.48
C SER A 103 -7.07 6.12 -13.53
N ASP A 104 -8.10 5.45 -14.08
CA ASP A 104 -9.15 4.83 -13.29
C ASP A 104 -8.64 3.63 -12.48
N ALA A 105 -7.75 2.81 -13.06
CA ALA A 105 -7.14 1.68 -12.37
C ALA A 105 -6.21 2.13 -11.23
N GLU A 106 -5.45 3.19 -11.44
CA GLU A 106 -4.58 3.80 -10.44
C GLU A 106 -5.39 4.47 -9.33
N ALA A 107 -6.48 5.14 -9.65
CA ALA A 107 -7.44 5.64 -8.67
C ALA A 107 -8.05 4.49 -7.84
N LYS A 108 -8.31 3.33 -8.48
CA LYS A 108 -8.74 2.09 -7.82
C LYS A 108 -7.59 1.41 -7.03
N GLY A 109 -6.36 1.90 -7.09
CA GLY A 109 -5.23 1.45 -6.27
C GLY A 109 -4.28 0.45 -6.94
N ALA A 110 -4.26 0.37 -8.27
CA ALA A 110 -3.24 -0.34 -9.04
C ALA A 110 -2.03 0.55 -9.37
N LEU A 111 -0.90 -0.06 -9.69
CA LEU A 111 0.22 0.60 -10.38
C LEU A 111 0.21 0.13 -11.82
N CYS A 112 0.07 1.06 -12.77
CA CYS A 112 -0.05 0.73 -14.19
C CYS A 112 1.20 1.13 -14.96
N PHE A 113 1.67 0.23 -15.81
CA PHE A 113 2.88 0.38 -16.62
C PHE A 113 2.63 -0.09 -18.05
N SER A 114 3.28 0.57 -18.99
CA SER A 114 3.37 0.16 -20.39
C SER A 114 4.81 -0.03 -20.81
N ILE A 115 5.06 -0.65 -21.96
CA ILE A 115 6.43 -0.83 -22.47
C ILE A 115 7.17 0.50 -22.62
N GLU A 116 6.44 1.56 -22.98
CA GLU A 116 7.00 2.90 -23.22
C GLU A 116 7.35 3.66 -21.93
N ASN A 117 6.68 3.35 -20.81
CA ASN A 117 6.78 4.18 -19.61
C ASN A 117 7.37 3.49 -18.36
N TYR A 118 7.43 2.15 -18.33
CA TYR A 118 7.73 1.43 -17.10
C TYR A 118 9.07 1.83 -16.49
N GLU A 119 10.12 2.00 -17.31
CA GLU A 119 11.46 2.35 -16.82
C GLU A 119 11.48 3.70 -16.12
N SER A 120 10.97 4.73 -16.80
CA SER A 120 10.95 6.10 -16.27
C SER A 120 10.05 6.20 -15.04
N LYS A 121 8.92 5.48 -15.02
CA LYS A 121 7.96 5.53 -13.93
C LYS A 121 8.48 4.80 -12.69
N ILE A 122 9.05 3.60 -12.84
CA ILE A 122 9.68 2.87 -11.75
C ILE A 122 10.83 3.68 -11.15
N SER A 123 11.69 4.28 -11.99
CA SER A 123 12.81 5.10 -11.52
C SER A 123 12.35 6.28 -10.67
N LYS A 124 11.31 7.01 -11.12
CA LYS A 124 10.70 8.09 -10.34
C LYS A 124 10.16 7.60 -9.00
N LEU A 125 9.45 6.47 -8.98
CA LEU A 125 8.89 5.92 -7.76
C LEU A 125 9.97 5.48 -6.75
N ILE A 126 11.10 4.95 -7.24
CA ILE A 126 12.24 4.62 -6.39
C ILE A 126 12.84 5.90 -5.79
N GLN A 127 13.07 6.92 -6.61
CA GLN A 127 13.60 8.21 -6.15
C GLN A 127 12.70 8.85 -5.08
N SER A 128 11.37 8.79 -5.26
CA SER A 128 10.41 9.28 -4.27
C SER A 128 10.43 8.54 -2.93
N ILE A 129 10.96 7.32 -2.89
CA ILE A 129 11.14 6.54 -1.64
C ILE A 129 12.47 6.88 -0.99
N GLU A 130 13.53 6.99 -1.79
CA GLU A 130 14.87 7.34 -1.32
C GLU A 130 14.91 8.73 -0.69
N SER A 131 14.10 9.67 -1.17
CA SER A 131 13.98 11.03 -0.61
C SER A 131 13.38 11.10 0.80
N ILE A 132 12.78 10.01 1.30
CA ILE A 132 12.12 9.96 2.62
C ILE A 132 13.05 9.38 3.70
N ASN A 133 14.28 8.99 3.34
CA ASN A 133 15.25 8.47 4.30
C ASN A 133 16.09 9.61 4.88
N PHE A 134 15.73 10.09 6.06
CA PHE A 134 16.43 11.19 6.73
C PHE A 134 16.38 11.07 8.25
N ASP A 135 17.32 11.74 8.91
CA ASP A 135 17.42 11.80 10.36
C ASP A 135 16.22 12.57 10.94
N PHE A 136 15.68 12.07 12.04
CA PHE A 136 14.47 12.63 12.64
C PHE A 136 14.63 14.10 13.04
N ASP A 137 15.84 14.50 13.44
CA ASP A 137 16.15 15.88 13.81
C ASP A 137 16.06 16.85 12.62
N GLU A 138 16.18 16.34 11.39
CA GLU A 138 16.04 17.11 10.15
C GLU A 138 14.58 17.29 9.71
N LEU A 139 13.61 16.53 10.27
CA LEU A 139 12.20 16.57 9.88
C LEU A 139 11.56 17.97 10.08
N PRO A 140 11.39 18.79 9.03
CA PRO A 140 10.88 20.14 9.21
C PRO A 140 9.36 20.15 9.38
N SER A 141 8.67 19.26 8.65
CA SER A 141 7.22 19.06 8.68
C SER A 141 6.87 17.74 8.01
N TRP A 142 5.61 17.31 8.14
CA TRP A 142 5.10 16.13 7.42
C TRP A 142 5.05 16.28 5.90
N LYS A 143 5.23 17.50 5.34
CA LYS A 143 5.32 17.73 3.89
C LYS A 143 6.46 16.99 3.21
N CYS A 144 7.49 16.58 3.95
CA CYS A 144 8.51 15.68 3.42
C CYS A 144 7.92 14.43 2.75
N LEU A 145 6.74 13.96 3.20
CA LEU A 145 6.06 12.79 2.64
C LEU A 145 5.34 13.07 1.31
N GLU A 146 5.35 14.30 0.79
CA GLU A 146 4.63 14.67 -0.45
C GLU A 146 5.11 13.89 -1.67
N GLU A 147 6.38 13.50 -1.72
CA GLU A 147 6.92 12.65 -2.80
C GLU A 147 6.20 11.30 -2.90
N LEU A 148 5.62 10.80 -1.80
CA LEU A 148 4.86 9.56 -1.80
C LEU A 148 3.53 9.65 -2.57
N LYS A 149 3.09 10.86 -2.97
CA LYS A 149 1.96 11.04 -3.90
C LYS A 149 2.26 10.53 -5.30
N ALA A 150 3.53 10.29 -5.65
CA ALA A 150 3.88 9.61 -6.89
C ALA A 150 3.28 8.20 -6.97
N PHE A 151 2.98 7.58 -5.81
CA PHE A 151 2.33 6.28 -5.75
C PHE A 151 0.80 6.41 -5.75
N PRO A 152 0.09 5.70 -6.63
CA PRO A 152 -1.35 5.59 -6.52
C PRO A 152 -1.73 4.89 -5.22
N ASN A 153 -2.69 5.47 -4.50
CA ASN A 153 -3.13 4.95 -3.23
C ASN A 153 -4.65 5.08 -3.05
N ASN A 154 -5.28 3.95 -2.75
CA ASN A 154 -6.70 3.86 -2.36
C ASN A 154 -6.85 3.49 -0.89
N SER A 155 -5.76 3.17 -0.20
CA SER A 155 -5.79 2.75 1.19
C SER A 155 -4.51 3.08 1.93
N MET A 156 -4.64 3.23 3.24
CA MET A 156 -3.52 3.34 4.16
C MET A 156 -3.86 2.71 5.49
N ILE A 157 -2.90 1.97 6.03
CA ILE A 157 -2.89 1.50 7.40
C ILE A 157 -1.91 2.35 8.18
N ILE A 158 -2.33 2.82 9.34
CA ILE A 158 -1.51 3.55 10.30
C ILE A 158 -1.53 2.77 11.60
N CYS A 159 -0.35 2.33 12.04
CA CYS A 159 -0.17 1.75 13.35
C CYS A 159 0.75 2.67 14.15
N ASP A 160 0.17 3.35 15.13
CA ASP A 160 0.89 4.16 16.10
C ASP A 160 0.03 4.35 17.34
N ASN A 161 0.53 3.84 18.47
CA ASN A 161 -0.17 3.92 19.74
C ASN A 161 -0.32 5.35 20.26
N TYR A 162 0.52 6.28 19.81
CA TYR A 162 0.59 7.64 20.34
C TYR A 162 0.01 8.69 19.40
N LEU A 163 -0.41 8.34 18.18
CA LEU A 163 -0.90 9.31 17.19
C LEU A 163 -2.36 9.74 17.40
N TYR A 164 -3.13 8.94 18.15
CA TYR A 164 -4.58 9.04 18.22
C TYR A 164 -5.07 9.20 19.67
N GLU A 165 -4.91 10.40 20.23
CA GLU A 165 -5.23 10.73 21.64
C GLU A 165 -6.53 11.54 21.83
N LYS A 166 -7.09 11.46 23.05
CA LYS A 166 -8.09 12.36 23.63
C LYS A 166 -7.73 13.85 23.50
N GLY A 167 -8.58 14.59 22.79
CA GLY A 167 -8.46 16.05 22.62
C GLY A 167 -8.03 16.48 21.21
N GLY A 168 -7.65 15.54 20.34
CA GLY A 168 -7.49 15.79 18.91
C GLY A 168 -6.27 16.64 18.50
N ARG A 169 -5.44 17.12 19.44
CA ARG A 169 -4.23 17.89 19.14
C ARG A 169 -3.25 17.09 18.27
N LYS A 170 -2.99 15.84 18.64
CA LYS A 170 -2.10 14.93 17.88
C LYS A 170 -2.66 14.61 16.49
N ILE A 171 -3.98 14.45 16.39
CA ILE A 171 -4.67 14.27 15.11
C ILE A 171 -4.49 15.51 14.23
N LYS A 172 -4.73 16.70 14.79
CA LYS A 172 -4.62 17.98 14.07
C LYS A 172 -3.20 18.27 13.60
N ASN A 173 -2.20 18.05 14.46
CA ASN A 173 -0.84 18.49 14.20
C ASN A 173 0.02 17.43 13.48
N ASN A 174 -0.41 16.16 13.48
CA ASN A 174 0.36 15.08 12.86
C ASN A 174 -0.47 14.26 11.88
N LEU A 175 -1.52 13.58 12.34
CA LEU A 175 -2.28 12.65 11.47
C LEU A 175 -2.85 13.36 10.24
N ILE A 176 -3.49 14.52 10.41
CA ILE A 176 -4.04 15.28 9.28
C ILE A 176 -2.93 15.70 8.31
N PRO A 177 -1.85 16.39 8.73
CA PRO A 177 -0.75 16.73 7.84
C PRO A 177 -0.13 15.53 7.11
N ILE A 178 0.04 14.38 7.79
CA ILE A 178 0.52 13.15 7.14
C ILE A 178 -0.43 12.73 6.03
N LEU A 179 -1.73 12.68 6.31
CA LEU A 179 -2.75 12.31 5.32
C LEU A 179 -2.79 13.30 4.15
N GLU A 180 -2.68 14.61 4.40
CA GLU A 180 -2.63 15.64 3.37
C GLU A 180 -1.37 15.51 2.48
N SER A 181 -0.24 15.08 3.06
CA SER A 181 1.00 14.87 2.34
C SER A 181 0.98 13.62 1.47
N VAL A 182 0.24 12.57 1.84
CA VAL A 182 0.25 11.30 1.10
C VAL A 182 -0.96 11.06 0.21
N MET A 183 -2.11 11.67 0.51
CA MET A 183 -3.34 11.42 -0.24
C MET A 183 -3.41 12.26 -1.52
N LEU A 184 -3.73 11.62 -2.64
CA LEU A 184 -4.10 12.29 -3.88
C LEU A 184 -5.52 12.89 -3.78
N PRO A 185 -5.77 14.13 -4.26
CA PRO A 185 -7.10 14.72 -4.29
C PRO A 185 -7.97 14.16 -5.45
N ASN A 186 -9.29 14.36 -5.36
CA ASN A 186 -10.28 14.18 -6.42
C ASN A 186 -10.33 12.78 -7.08
N SER A 187 -10.01 11.71 -6.34
CA SER A 187 -10.19 10.35 -6.81
C SER A 187 -11.66 9.93 -6.78
N LEU A 188 -12.13 9.28 -7.85
CA LEU A 188 -13.46 8.67 -7.92
C LEU A 188 -13.64 7.51 -6.92
N TYR A 189 -12.55 6.92 -6.44
CA TYR A 189 -12.59 5.77 -5.54
C TYR A 189 -12.41 6.18 -4.07
N PRO A 190 -13.14 5.53 -3.15
CA PRO A 190 -12.98 5.78 -1.72
C PRO A 190 -11.56 5.50 -1.25
N PHE A 191 -11.06 6.34 -0.35
CA PHE A 191 -9.84 6.09 0.39
C PHE A 191 -10.16 5.36 1.70
N THR A 192 -9.62 4.17 1.88
CA THR A 192 -9.79 3.39 3.12
C THR A 192 -8.64 3.64 4.07
N LEU A 193 -8.91 4.34 5.16
CA LEU A 193 -7.97 4.60 6.25
C LEU A 193 -8.23 3.65 7.42
N LYS A 194 -7.23 2.86 7.79
CA LYS A 194 -7.28 1.94 8.94
C LYS A 194 -6.27 2.43 9.98
N ILE A 195 -6.73 2.74 11.19
CA ILE A 195 -5.89 3.23 12.28
C ILE A 195 -5.91 2.23 13.43
N PHE A 196 -4.75 1.67 13.76
CA PHE A 196 -4.54 0.78 14.88
C PHE A 196 -3.81 1.53 15.99
N THR A 197 -4.41 1.61 17.18
CA THR A 197 -3.89 2.40 18.29
C THR A 197 -4.33 1.85 19.65
N LYS A 198 -3.43 1.70 20.62
CA LYS A 198 -3.75 1.22 21.97
C LYS A 198 -4.34 2.28 22.90
N GLU A 199 -4.09 3.58 22.68
CA GLU A 199 -4.31 4.61 23.73
C GLU A 199 -5.76 4.99 23.98
N VAL A 200 -6.67 4.80 23.03
CA VAL A 200 -8.07 5.24 23.21
C VAL A 200 -8.74 4.55 24.42
N LEU A 201 -8.28 3.36 24.82
CA LEU A 201 -8.90 2.55 25.87
C LEU A 201 -8.27 2.67 27.26
N LYS A 202 -7.01 3.13 27.40
CA LYS A 202 -6.32 3.09 28.70
C LYS A 202 -6.97 3.95 29.80
N LYS A 203 -7.88 4.88 29.45
CA LYS A 203 -8.48 5.84 30.38
C LYS A 203 -10.02 5.84 30.39
N ILE A 204 -10.67 4.92 29.68
CA ILE A 204 -12.14 4.89 29.56
C ILE A 204 -12.64 3.45 29.74
N TYR A 205 -13.15 3.14 30.94
CA TYR A 205 -13.78 1.85 31.25
C TYR A 205 -15.17 1.66 30.61
N ASP A 206 -15.69 2.69 29.94
CA ASP A 206 -17.04 2.74 29.37
C ASP A 206 -17.01 2.64 27.84
N LYS A 207 -17.53 1.52 27.31
CA LYS A 207 -17.64 1.27 25.87
C LYS A 207 -18.31 2.42 25.13
N GLN A 208 -19.43 2.94 25.65
CA GLN A 208 -20.24 3.95 24.97
C GLN A 208 -19.50 5.27 24.82
N LYS A 209 -18.75 5.67 25.85
CA LYS A 209 -17.89 6.86 25.80
C LYS A 209 -16.77 6.71 24.78
N THR A 210 -16.15 5.53 24.71
CA THR A 210 -15.16 5.20 23.68
C THR A 210 -15.77 5.30 22.28
N ILE A 211 -16.96 4.73 22.04
CA ILE A 211 -17.67 4.85 20.76
C ILE A 211 -17.85 6.31 20.37
N LYS A 212 -18.40 7.10 21.29
CA LYS A 212 -18.72 8.50 21.04
C LYS A 212 -17.47 9.30 20.71
N GLN A 213 -16.36 9.02 21.38
CA GLN A 213 -15.09 9.68 21.12
C GLN A 213 -14.50 9.29 19.76
N LEU A 214 -14.50 8.00 19.41
CA LEU A 214 -14.04 7.52 18.10
C LEU A 214 -14.87 8.15 16.97
N LYS A 215 -16.20 8.18 17.11
CA LYS A 215 -17.09 8.89 16.16
C LYS A 215 -16.70 10.36 16.03
N LYS A 216 -16.49 11.06 17.15
CA LYS A 216 -16.09 12.47 17.14
C LYS A 216 -14.77 12.70 16.42
N HIS A 217 -13.77 11.85 16.66
CA HIS A 217 -12.47 11.93 15.98
C HIS A 217 -12.60 11.62 14.48
N ASN A 218 -13.37 10.59 14.11
CA ASN A 218 -13.61 10.25 12.71
C ASN A 218 -14.31 11.39 11.96
N SER A 219 -15.37 11.98 12.55
CA SER A 219 -16.03 13.16 11.99
C SER A 219 -15.08 14.35 11.87
N PHE A 220 -14.19 14.56 12.85
CA PHE A 220 -13.19 15.62 12.77
C PHE A 220 -12.20 15.41 11.62
N ILE A 221 -11.64 14.20 11.48
CA ILE A 221 -10.73 13.85 10.38
C ILE A 221 -11.44 14.03 9.03
N GLN A 222 -12.64 13.47 8.87
CA GLN A 222 -13.42 13.62 7.64
C GLN A 222 -13.67 15.09 7.31
N SER A 223 -14.11 15.90 8.28
CA SER A 223 -14.36 17.33 8.07
C SER A 223 -13.13 18.11 7.62
N LYS A 224 -11.94 17.69 8.09
CA LYS A 224 -10.67 18.35 7.74
C LYS A 224 -10.15 17.93 6.38
N LEU A 225 -10.47 16.73 5.92
CA LEU A 225 -10.02 16.18 4.64
C LEU A 225 -11.10 16.21 3.55
N THR A 226 -12.28 16.79 3.82
CA THR A 226 -13.40 16.85 2.86
C THR A 226 -13.00 17.57 1.57
N TYR A 227 -12.14 18.59 1.67
CA TYR A 227 -11.66 19.35 0.51
C TYR A 227 -10.83 18.51 -0.48
N LEU A 228 -10.34 17.33 -0.07
CA LEU A 228 -9.67 16.40 -0.97
C LEU A 228 -10.65 15.71 -1.93
N GLY A 229 -11.96 15.92 -1.80
CA GLY A 229 -12.96 15.40 -2.75
C GLY A 229 -13.06 13.88 -2.78
N ARG A 230 -12.59 13.17 -1.74
CA ARG A 230 -12.58 11.71 -1.66
C ARG A 230 -13.50 11.22 -0.54
N LYS A 231 -14.25 10.13 -0.80
CA LYS A 231 -14.93 9.39 0.27
C LYS A 231 -13.87 8.75 1.16
N ILE A 232 -13.82 9.10 2.44
CA ILE A 232 -12.85 8.54 3.39
C ILE A 232 -13.57 7.59 4.35
N VAL A 233 -13.18 6.31 4.30
CA VAL A 233 -13.68 5.28 5.22
C VAL A 233 -12.65 5.09 6.33
N ILE A 234 -13.02 5.38 7.58
CA ILE A 234 -12.10 5.30 8.73
C ILE A 234 -12.47 4.12 9.62
N GLN A 235 -11.53 3.18 9.77
CA GLN A 235 -11.64 2.05 10.67
C GLN A 235 -10.65 2.21 11.81
N THR A 236 -11.10 2.14 13.06
CA THR A 236 -10.23 2.25 14.24
C THR A 236 -10.31 0.98 15.08
N SER A 237 -9.18 0.55 15.63
CA SER A 237 -9.15 -0.53 16.60
C SER A 237 -8.08 -0.33 17.66
N SER A 238 -8.44 -0.68 18.89
CA SER A 238 -7.61 -0.57 20.09
C SER A 238 -7.52 -1.87 20.89
N THR A 239 -8.14 -2.93 20.38
CA THR A 239 -8.07 -4.26 20.98
C THR A 239 -6.64 -4.79 20.86
N ALA A 240 -6.10 -5.36 21.94
CA ALA A 240 -4.84 -6.09 21.86
C ALA A 240 -5.18 -7.58 21.80
N PHE A 241 -4.81 -8.24 20.70
CA PHE A 241 -4.71 -9.69 20.70
C PHE A 241 -3.26 -10.06 21.01
N LYS A 242 -3.04 -11.04 21.90
CA LYS A 242 -1.70 -11.49 22.28
C LYS A 242 -0.84 -11.91 21.07
N ASP A 243 -1.49 -12.42 20.02
CA ASP A 243 -0.82 -12.92 18.82
C ASP A 243 -0.47 -11.82 17.80
N TYR A 244 -0.86 -10.56 18.05
CA TYR A 244 -0.68 -9.46 17.11
C TYR A 244 0.13 -8.31 17.73
N ASP A 245 1.35 -8.15 17.23
CA ASP A 245 2.20 -7.04 17.65
C ASP A 245 1.82 -5.73 16.94
N LEU A 246 1.03 -4.92 17.64
CA LEU A 246 0.64 -3.55 17.26
C LEU A 246 1.54 -2.48 17.93
N HIS A 247 2.77 -2.82 18.31
CA HIS A 247 3.76 -1.82 18.77
C HIS A 247 4.51 -1.16 17.62
N ALA A 248 4.42 -1.71 16.42
CA ALA A 248 5.01 -1.11 15.24
C ALA A 248 4.51 0.33 15.03
N ARG A 249 5.44 1.20 14.62
CA ARG A 249 5.23 2.61 14.31
C ARG A 249 5.39 2.76 12.81
N GLU A 250 4.31 2.50 12.09
CA GLU A 250 4.35 2.37 10.64
C GLU A 250 3.13 2.95 9.93
N LEU A 251 3.38 3.53 8.75
CA LEU A 251 2.39 3.83 7.72
C LEU A 251 2.58 2.79 6.61
N VAL A 252 1.51 2.14 6.17
CA VAL A 252 1.56 1.11 5.12
C VAL A 252 0.50 1.44 4.07
N SER A 253 0.92 1.66 2.83
CA SER A 253 0.04 1.85 1.67
C SER A 253 -0.04 0.57 0.83
N ASN A 254 -0.64 0.66 -0.35
CA ASN A 254 -0.64 -0.40 -1.36
C ASN A 254 0.79 -0.83 -1.76
N PHE A 255 1.73 0.13 -1.82
CA PHE A 255 3.01 -0.06 -2.52
C PHE A 255 4.24 0.41 -1.75
N TYR A 256 4.05 1.10 -0.63
CA TYR A 256 5.13 1.58 0.21
C TYR A 256 4.81 1.42 1.70
N MET A 257 5.85 1.51 2.51
CA MET A 257 5.78 1.52 3.96
C MET A 257 6.79 2.51 4.51
N VAL A 258 6.35 3.36 5.44
CA VAL A 258 7.19 4.29 6.19
C VAL A 258 7.25 3.83 7.64
N THR A 259 8.45 3.73 8.19
CA THR A 259 8.67 3.41 9.61
C THR A 259 9.37 4.53 10.34
N SER A 260 8.99 4.74 11.60
CA SER A 260 9.61 5.74 12.46
C SER A 260 9.95 5.11 13.82
N GLY A 261 11.19 5.35 14.30
CA GLY A 261 11.63 4.94 15.63
C GLY A 261 10.71 5.51 16.72
N ARG A 262 10.42 6.82 16.67
CA ARG A 262 9.61 7.58 17.64
C ARG A 262 8.12 7.52 17.37
N GLY A 263 7.75 7.11 16.16
CA GLY A 263 6.39 7.20 15.66
C GLY A 263 6.14 8.55 14.99
N PHE A 264 4.87 8.84 14.82
CA PHE A 264 4.36 9.93 14.00
C PHE A 264 3.75 11.06 14.82
N ASN A 265 3.77 10.96 16.16
CA ASN A 265 3.38 12.06 17.03
C ASN A 265 4.58 12.97 17.34
N VAL A 266 4.93 13.83 16.38
CA VAL A 266 6.15 14.65 16.44
C VAL A 266 5.87 16.11 16.74
N PHE A 267 4.78 16.65 16.17
CA PHE A 267 4.46 18.07 16.26
C PHE A 267 3.38 18.38 17.32
N PRO A 268 3.51 19.49 18.07
CA PRO A 268 4.65 20.42 18.07
C PRO A 268 5.92 19.76 18.65
N ARG A 269 7.10 20.12 18.14
CA ARG A 269 8.38 19.62 18.67
C ARG A 269 8.56 20.17 20.09
N GLU A 270 8.28 19.35 21.10
CA GLU A 270 8.56 19.70 22.51
C GLU A 270 10.00 19.28 22.82
N ASN A 271 10.94 20.24 22.89
CA ASN A 271 12.37 20.09 23.27
C ASN A 271 12.87 18.65 23.35
N THR A 272 12.89 17.99 22.20
CA THR A 272 13.43 16.65 22.10
C THR A 272 14.93 16.82 21.94
N GLY A 273 15.72 16.39 22.91
CA GLY A 273 17.17 16.29 22.74
C GLY A 273 17.55 15.50 21.49
N VAL A 274 18.83 15.57 21.11
CA VAL A 274 19.41 14.91 19.92
C VAL A 274 18.91 13.47 19.79
N SER A 275 18.41 13.12 18.59
CA SER A 275 17.75 11.86 18.31
C SER A 275 18.49 11.11 17.20
N ASN A 276 19.09 9.97 17.51
CA ASN A 276 19.72 9.08 16.52
C ASN A 276 18.69 8.22 15.75
N GLU A 277 17.46 8.70 15.63
CA GLU A 277 16.38 7.93 15.00
C GLU A 277 16.15 8.39 13.58
N ILE A 278 15.77 7.45 12.72
CA ILE A 278 15.65 7.67 11.28
C ILE A 278 14.21 7.35 10.86
N ILE A 279 13.66 8.16 9.97
CA ILE A 279 12.46 7.81 9.21
C ILE A 279 12.92 7.06 7.96
N ILE A 280 12.38 5.86 7.75
CA ILE A 280 12.77 5.01 6.63
C ILE A 280 11.54 4.67 5.80
N ALA A 281 11.60 4.93 4.49
CA ALA A 281 10.62 4.45 3.53
C ALA A 281 11.14 3.24 2.76
N ASN A 282 10.23 2.32 2.46
CA ASN A 282 10.48 1.17 1.59
C ASN A 282 9.32 1.01 0.62
N SER A 283 9.58 0.46 -0.57
CA SER A 283 8.54 0.14 -1.55
C SER A 283 8.61 -1.30 -2.02
N ILE A 284 7.62 -1.68 -2.84
CA ILE A 284 7.59 -2.99 -3.47
C ILE A 284 8.71 -3.21 -4.48
N PHE A 285 9.46 -2.18 -4.91
CA PHE A 285 10.49 -2.30 -5.95
C PHE A 285 11.77 -3.00 -5.49
N ASN A 286 11.91 -3.27 -4.19
CA ASN A 286 12.95 -4.16 -3.68
C ASN A 286 12.32 -5.28 -2.84
N LYS A 287 12.97 -6.46 -2.86
CA LYS A 287 12.44 -7.70 -2.26
C LYS A 287 12.18 -7.57 -0.77
N LEU A 288 13.04 -6.86 -0.05
CA LEU A 288 12.89 -6.64 1.39
C LEU A 288 11.64 -5.79 1.67
N GLY A 289 11.48 -4.67 0.97
CA GLY A 289 10.33 -3.78 1.07
C GLY A 289 9.04 -4.49 0.70
N TYR A 290 9.00 -5.20 -0.43
CA TYR A 290 7.87 -6.05 -0.82
C TYR A 290 7.48 -7.03 0.29
N ASN A 291 8.43 -7.79 0.82
CA ASN A 291 8.16 -8.78 1.87
C ASN A 291 7.62 -8.13 3.15
N ARG A 292 8.16 -6.96 3.54
CA ARG A 292 7.69 -6.21 4.71
C ARG A 292 6.26 -5.73 4.51
N ILE A 293 5.97 -5.07 3.39
CA ILE A 293 4.63 -4.56 3.06
C ILE A 293 3.62 -5.71 3.00
N TYR A 294 3.92 -6.78 2.26
CA TYR A 294 3.04 -7.94 2.14
C TYR A 294 2.71 -8.56 3.50
N LYS A 295 3.73 -8.79 4.35
CA LYS A 295 3.53 -9.36 5.69
C LYS A 295 2.68 -8.45 6.57
N ARG A 296 2.88 -7.13 6.52
CA ARG A 296 2.08 -6.17 7.28
C ARG A 296 0.63 -6.12 6.80
N LEU A 297 0.39 -6.00 5.49
CA LEU A 297 -0.96 -6.03 4.92
C LEU A 297 -1.70 -7.32 5.33
N LYS A 298 -1.02 -8.48 5.25
CA LYS A 298 -1.57 -9.77 5.69
C LYS A 298 -1.91 -9.76 7.18
N LEU A 299 -0.98 -9.35 8.04
CA LEU A 299 -1.17 -9.28 9.49
C LEU A 299 -2.37 -8.41 9.87
N TYR A 300 -2.48 -7.20 9.29
CA TYR A 300 -3.60 -6.31 9.59
C TYR A 300 -4.92 -6.83 9.05
N ASN A 301 -4.94 -7.47 7.88
CA ASN A 301 -6.14 -8.10 7.35
C ASN A 301 -6.61 -9.28 8.22
N GLU A 302 -5.69 -10.14 8.67
CA GLU A 302 -6.00 -11.23 9.61
C GLU A 302 -6.52 -10.69 10.95
N TYR A 303 -5.88 -9.65 11.48
CA TYR A 303 -6.32 -8.95 12.67
C TYR A 303 -7.75 -8.41 12.51
N GLN A 304 -8.06 -7.78 11.37
CA GLN A 304 -9.39 -7.29 11.07
C GLN A 304 -10.44 -8.41 10.93
N LEU A 305 -10.08 -9.52 10.31
CA LEU A 305 -10.97 -10.69 10.22
C LEU A 305 -11.26 -11.26 11.61
N LYS A 306 -10.24 -11.34 12.48
CA LYS A 306 -10.41 -11.75 13.88
C LYS A 306 -11.31 -10.80 14.64
N LEU A 307 -11.18 -9.48 14.43
CA LEU A 307 -12.09 -8.48 15.01
C LEU A 307 -13.53 -8.67 14.54
N LYS A 308 -13.77 -8.90 13.24
CA LYS A 308 -15.12 -9.11 12.68
C LYS A 308 -15.82 -10.34 13.26
N LYS A 309 -15.07 -11.40 13.59
CA LYS A 309 -15.59 -12.63 14.20
C LYS A 309 -15.97 -12.48 15.68
N ILE A 310 -15.54 -11.41 16.33
CA ILE A 310 -15.86 -11.12 17.72
C ILE A 310 -16.98 -10.07 17.73
N GLU A 311 -18.23 -10.52 17.63
CA GLU A 311 -19.34 -9.71 18.13
C GLU A 311 -19.25 -9.66 19.65
N SER A 312 -18.71 -8.57 20.19
CA SER A 312 -18.75 -8.36 21.63
C SER A 312 -18.84 -6.89 22.02
N ILE A 313 -19.23 -6.68 23.27
CA ILE A 313 -19.35 -5.41 23.98
C ILE A 313 -18.01 -4.63 24.01
N ASN A 314 -16.92 -5.12 23.40
CA ASN A 314 -15.62 -4.44 23.36
C ASN A 314 -15.19 -3.95 21.96
N PHE A 315 -16.02 -4.16 20.93
CA PHE A 315 -15.72 -3.78 19.56
C PHE A 315 -16.80 -2.88 18.96
N ILE A 316 -16.36 -1.98 18.08
CA ILE A 316 -17.22 -1.12 17.27
C ILE A 316 -16.66 -1.17 15.86
N TYR A 317 -17.21 -2.06 15.07
CA TYR A 317 -17.15 -1.89 13.64
C TYR A 317 -18.02 -0.67 13.30
N HIS A 318 -17.44 0.34 12.65
CA HIS A 318 -18.23 1.29 11.88
C HIS A 318 -18.14 0.84 10.43
N PRO A 319 -18.99 -0.11 9.99
CA PRO A 319 -19.21 -0.27 8.57
C PRO A 319 -19.80 1.03 8.03
N GLU A 320 -19.54 1.23 6.75
CA GLU A 320 -20.15 2.24 5.91
C GLU A 320 -21.67 2.33 6.17
N LYS A 321 -22.16 3.56 6.22
CA LYS A 321 -23.48 3.82 5.65
C LYS A 321 -23.30 4.12 4.18
#